data_AF-A0A103D0H1-F1
#
_entry.id   AF-A0A103D0H1-F1
#
_cell.length_a   1.000
_cell.length_b   1.000
_cell.length_c   1.000
_cell.angle_alpha   90.00
_cell.angle_beta   90.00
_cell.angle_gamma   90.00
#
_symmetry.space_group_name_H-M   'P 1'
#
loop_
_entity.id
_entity.type
_entity.pdbx_description
1 polymer ?
#
loop_
_entity_poly.entity_id
_entity_poly.type
_entity_poly.pdbx_seq_one_letter_code
_entity_poly.pdbx_strand_id
1 'polypeptide(L)'
;MVMDATVATGAAAMMAIRVLLDHDVPEENIMLCSLLMAESGVHSIAYAFPKVVIITTEVDPEVNENFYIVPGIGNFGDRFFGTESLS
;
A
#
# COMPACT_ATOMS: atom_id res chain seq x y z
N MET A 1 -13.33 -4.25 3.63
CA MET A 1 -12.08 -3.69 4.17
C MET A 1 -10.93 -4.55 3.65
N VAL A 2 -9.99 -3.94 2.92
CA VAL A 2 -8.80 -4.61 2.37
C VAL A 2 -7.60 -4.16 3.19
N MET A 3 -6.80 -5.10 3.68
CA MET A 3 -5.66 -4.83 4.54
C MET A 3 -4.39 -5.37 3.89
N ASP A 4 -3.39 -4.49 3.69
CA ASP A 4 -2.10 -4.84 3.10
C ASP A 4 -0.97 -4.17 3.89
N ALA A 5 0.01 -4.96 4.36
CA ALA A 5 1.06 -4.47 5.25
C ALA A 5 2.02 -3.47 4.56
N THR A 6 2.26 -3.63 3.26
CA THR A 6 3.19 -2.78 2.49
C THR A 6 2.69 -2.65 1.06
N VAL A 7 2.30 -1.45 0.66
CA VAL A 7 1.80 -1.17 -0.69
C VAL A 7 2.87 -0.42 -1.50
N ALA A 8 3.65 -1.16 -2.28
CA ALA A 8 4.71 -0.60 -3.12
C ALA A 8 4.19 0.00 -4.43
N THR A 9 3.49 -0.77 -5.26
CA THR A 9 2.92 -0.29 -6.54
C THR A 9 1.40 -0.16 -6.51
N GLY A 10 0.73 -0.65 -5.46
CA GLY A 10 -0.73 -0.66 -5.39
C GLY A 10 -1.43 -1.70 -6.26
N ALA A 11 -0.72 -2.49 -7.07
CA ALA A 11 -1.35 -3.40 -8.03
C ALA A 11 -2.24 -4.46 -7.37
N ALA A 12 -1.79 -5.08 -6.27
CA ALA A 12 -2.58 -6.07 -5.53
C ALA A 12 -3.82 -5.44 -4.88
N ALA A 13 -3.65 -4.27 -4.24
CA ALA A 13 -4.73 -3.49 -3.67
C ALA A 13 -5.77 -3.08 -4.73
N MET A 14 -5.34 -2.60 -5.90
CA MET A 14 -6.23 -2.24 -7.00
C MET A 14 -7.02 -3.45 -7.52
N MET A 15 -6.38 -4.62 -7.64
CA MET A 15 -7.06 -5.85 -8.04
C MET A 15 -8.13 -6.24 -7.01
N ALA A 16 -7.82 -6.15 -5.71
CA ALA A 16 -8.77 -6.44 -4.65
C ALA A 16 -9.97 -5.48 -4.66
N ILE A 17 -9.72 -4.18 -4.86
CA ILE A 17 -10.79 -3.16 -5.00
C ILE A 17 -11.66 -3.49 -6.22
N ARG A 18 -11.05 -3.80 -7.36
CA ARG A 18 -11.75 -4.19 -8.60
C ARG A 18 -12.70 -5.36 -8.37
N VAL A 19 -12.22 -6.42 -7.71
CA VAL A 19 -13.03 -7.60 -7.38
C VAL A 19 -14.20 -7.21 -6.48
N LEU A 20 -14.01 -6.33 -5.50
CA LEU A 20 -15.13 -5.87 -4.65
C LEU A 20 -16.18 -5.09 -5.46
N LEU A 21 -15.73 -4.20 -6.36
CA LEU A 21 -16.63 -3.46 -7.26
C LEU A 21 -17.39 -4.38 -8.21
N ASP A 22 -16.74 -5.41 -8.75
CA ASP A 22 -17.38 -6.43 -9.61
C ASP A 22 -18.46 -7.23 -8.87
N HIS A 23 -18.43 -7.23 -7.54
CA HIS A 23 -19.44 -7.85 -6.66
C HIS A 23 -20.50 -6.85 -6.14
N ASP A 24 -20.69 -5.71 -6.83
CA ASP A 24 -21.65 -4.66 -6.50
C ASP A 24 -21.40 -3.98 -5.13
N VAL A 25 -20.18 -4.05 -4.60
CA VAL A 25 -19.82 -3.29 -3.39
C VAL A 25 -19.63 -1.82 -3.78
N PRO A 26 -20.34 -0.86 -3.14
CA PRO A 26 -20.12 0.56 -3.41
C PRO A 26 -18.69 0.97 -3.08
N GLU A 27 -18.06 1.73 -3.98
CA GLU A 27 -16.68 2.18 -3.85
C GLU A 27 -16.42 2.93 -2.52
N GLU A 28 -17.37 3.74 -2.08
CA GLU A 28 -17.35 4.48 -0.82
C GLU A 28 -17.32 3.60 0.45
N ASN A 29 -17.72 2.33 0.32
CA ASN A 29 -17.68 1.36 1.41
C ASN A 29 -16.37 0.55 1.43
N ILE A 30 -15.47 0.80 0.48
CA ILE A 30 -14.19 0.13 0.39
C ILE A 30 -13.14 1.00 1.09
N MET A 31 -12.54 0.43 2.12
CA MET A 31 -11.42 1.03 2.85
C MET A 31 -10.18 0.19 2.62
N LEU A 32 -9.11 0.85 2.19
CA LEU A 32 -7.78 0.30 2.05
C LEU A 32 -6.93 0.73 3.25
N CYS A 33 -6.54 -0.21 4.09
CA CYS A 33 -5.68 0.05 5.23
C CYS A 33 -4.27 -0.51 4.97
N SER A 34 -3.25 0.34 5.09
CA SER A 34 -1.85 -0.07 4.94
C SER A 34 -0.91 0.59 5.93
N LEU A 35 0.15 -0.11 6.36
CA LEU A 35 1.12 0.50 7.28
C LEU A 35 2.05 1.45 6.55
N LEU A 36 2.57 1.04 5.39
CA LEU A 36 3.51 1.80 4.57
C LEU A 36 3.05 1.81 3.12
N MET A 37 2.99 2.99 2.51
CA MET A 37 2.56 3.15 1.13
C MET A 37 3.47 4.09 0.35
N ALA A 38 3.85 3.70 -0.87
CA ALA A 38 4.55 4.62 -1.77
C ALA A 38 3.60 5.69 -2.32
N GLU A 39 4.10 6.91 -2.51
CA GLU A 39 3.34 8.02 -3.12
C GLU A 39 2.80 7.66 -4.51
N SER A 40 3.59 6.94 -5.31
CA SER A 40 3.15 6.42 -6.62
C SER A 40 1.99 5.43 -6.50
N GLY A 41 1.97 4.60 -5.46
CA GLY A 41 0.88 3.67 -5.15
C GLY A 41 -0.39 4.39 -4.69
N VAL A 42 -0.26 5.37 -3.78
CA VAL A 42 -1.38 6.21 -3.32
C VAL A 42 -2.02 6.92 -4.52
N HIS A 43 -1.22 7.60 -5.34
CA HIS A 43 -1.72 8.34 -6.50
C HIS A 43 -2.39 7.43 -7.52
N SER A 44 -1.82 6.26 -7.78
CA SER A 44 -2.42 5.29 -8.71
C SER A 44 -3.78 4.80 -8.22
N ILE A 45 -3.90 4.45 -6.94
CA ILE A 45 -5.15 3.97 -6.34
C ILE A 45 -6.18 5.10 -6.26
N ALA A 46 -5.79 6.28 -5.80
CA ALA A 46 -6.69 7.42 -5.68
C ALA A 46 -7.19 7.93 -7.04
N TYR A 47 -6.36 7.84 -8.08
CA TYR A 47 -6.76 8.18 -9.45
C TYR A 47 -7.72 7.13 -10.04
N ALA A 48 -7.47 5.84 -9.79
CA ALA A 48 -8.33 4.76 -10.26
C ALA A 48 -9.66 4.68 -9.50
N PHE A 49 -9.65 4.97 -8.20
CA PHE A 49 -10.77 4.80 -7.28
C PHE A 49 -10.89 5.99 -6.32
N PRO A 50 -11.44 7.13 -6.77
CA PRO A 50 -11.47 8.37 -6.00
C PRO A 50 -12.39 8.35 -4.78
N LYS A 51 -13.29 7.36 -4.65
CA LYS A 51 -14.20 7.23 -3.49
C LYS A 51 -13.70 6.24 -2.44
N VAL A 52 -12.63 5.50 -2.72
CA VAL A 52 -12.03 4.57 -1.75
C VAL A 52 -11.35 5.37 -0.64
N VAL A 53 -11.58 4.98 0.60
CA VAL A 53 -10.90 5.57 1.75
C VAL A 53 -9.56 4.87 1.95
N ILE A 54 -8.46 5.60 1.77
CA ILE A 54 -7.11 5.10 2.02
C ILE A 54 -6.69 5.53 3.43
N ILE A 55 -6.37 4.55 4.27
CA ILE A 55 -5.85 4.74 5.62
C ILE A 55 -4.42 4.21 5.61
N THR A 56 -3.45 5.08 5.86
CA THR A 56 -2.07 4.63 6.00
C THR A 56 -1.31 5.37 7.09
N THR A 57 -0.30 4.71 7.65
CA THR A 57 0.47 5.27 8.78
C THR A 57 1.57 6.19 8.27
N GLU A 58 2.25 5.80 7.19
CA GLU A 58 3.34 6.56 6.59
C GLU A 58 3.29 6.43 5.06
N VAL A 59 3.51 7.56 4.37
CA VAL A 59 3.54 7.64 2.91
C VAL A 59 4.93 8.09 2.47
N ASP A 60 5.55 7.30 1.59
CA ASP A 60 6.93 7.49 1.19
C ASP A 60 7.05 8.09 -0.22
N PRO A 61 7.80 9.20 -0.38
CA PRO A 61 7.85 9.96 -1.64
C PRO A 61 8.69 9.28 -2.74
N GLU A 62 9.69 8.46 -2.37
CA GLU A 62 10.55 7.78 -3.32
C GLU A 62 10.63 6.27 -3.06
N VAL A 63 10.39 5.52 -4.13
CA VAL A 63 10.63 4.09 -4.22
C VAL A 63 11.90 3.91 -5.06
N ASN A 64 13.01 3.53 -4.43
CA ASN A 64 14.25 3.20 -5.14
C ASN A 64 14.06 1.94 -6.00
N GLU A 65 14.93 1.67 -6.98
CA GLU A 65 14.83 0.57 -7.98
C GLU A 65 14.64 -0.84 -7.38
N ASN A 66 14.88 -0.99 -6.08
CA ASN A 66 14.68 -2.20 -5.29
C ASN A 66 13.44 -2.15 -4.37
N PHE A 67 12.47 -1.27 -4.64
CA PHE A 67 11.29 -1.04 -3.79
C PHE A 67 11.60 -0.51 -2.38
N TYR A 68 12.74 0.17 -2.19
CA TYR A 68 13.13 0.75 -0.90
C TYR A 68 12.67 2.20 -0.75
N ILE A 69 12.20 2.52 0.45
CA ILE A 69 11.75 3.84 0.90
C ILE A 69 12.96 4.68 1.36
N VAL A 70 13.07 5.95 0.92
CA VAL A 70 14.13 6.90 1.31
C VAL A 70 13.53 8.30 1.55
N PRO A 71 13.91 9.07 2.61
CA PRO A 71 14.95 8.83 3.62
C PRO A 71 14.43 8.09 4.87
N GLY A 72 13.34 7.32 4.73
CA GLY A 72 12.72 6.51 5.77
C GLY A 72 13.51 5.25 6.16
N ILE A 73 12.93 4.49 7.10
CA ILE A 73 13.55 3.62 8.12
C ILE A 73 14.20 2.32 7.57
N GLY A 74 14.33 2.17 6.25
CA GLY A 74 14.74 0.92 5.61
C GLY A 74 13.65 -0.15 5.69
N ASN A 75 13.99 -1.41 5.44
CA ASN A 75 13.03 -2.52 5.37
C ASN A 75 12.33 -2.77 6.73
N PHE A 76 11.11 -2.24 6.90
CA PHE A 76 10.30 -2.47 8.10
C PHE A 76 9.96 -3.95 8.29
N GLY A 77 9.81 -4.72 7.21
CA GLY A 77 9.56 -6.17 7.27
C GLY A 77 10.69 -6.94 7.95
N ASP A 78 11.94 -6.65 7.59
CA ASP A 78 13.11 -7.28 8.22
C ASP A 78 13.29 -6.84 9.68
N ARG A 79 12.97 -5.57 9.99
CA ARG A 79 13.05 -5.03 11.36
C ARG A 79 11.93 -5.54 12.27
N PHE A 80 10.76 -5.81 11.72
CA PHE A 80 9.60 -6.31 12.45
C PHE A 80 9.63 -7.83 12.62
N PHE A 81 10.12 -8.58 11.63
CA PHE A 81 10.25 -10.04 11.69
C PHE A 81 11.61 -10.53 12.21
N GLY A 82 12.61 -9.65 12.37
CA GLY A 82 13.91 -10.00 12.94
C GLY A 82 14.76 -10.90 12.03
N THR A 83 14.61 -10.78 10.70
CA THR A 83 15.33 -11.56 9.69
C THR A 83 16.69 -10.96 9.30
N GLU A 84 17.30 -10.17 10.18
CA GLU A 84 18.71 -9.78 10.03
C GLU A 84 19.56 -11.06 10.00
N SER A 85 20.02 -11.44 8.80
CA SER A 85 21.14 -12.37 8.69
C SER A 85 22.37 -11.62 9.19
N LEU A 86 22.76 -11.94 10.43
CA LEU A 86 24.07 -11.61 10.98
C LEU A 86 25.14 -11.94 9.94
N SER A 87 25.79 -10.90 9.42
CA SER A 87 27.08 -11.00 8.74
C SER A 87 28.11 -11.64 9.65
#